data_AF-X1J600-F1
#
_entry.id   AF-X1J600-F1
#
_cell.length_a   1.000
_cell.length_b   1.000
_cell.length_c   1.000
_cell.angle_alpha   90.00
_cell.angle_beta   90.00
_cell.angle_gamma   90.00
#
_symmetry.space_group_name_H-M   'P 1'
#
loop_
_entity.id
_entity.type
_entity.pdbx_description
1 polymer ?
#
loop_
_entity_poly.entity_id
_entity_poly.type
_entity_poly.pdbx_seq_one_letter_code
_entity_poly.pdbx_strand_id
1 'polypeptide(L)' 'MNKTKQTEQKEIGRVKLSDTQELVASIVDNEKVDLRIFVKTDSYTGATKRGVRFYLFDNNWTEFK' A
#
# COMPACT_ATOMS: atom_id res chain seq x y z
N MET A 1 -18.16 -23.90 -4.31
CA MET A 1 -17.65 -22.51 -4.39
C MET A 1 -16.51 -22.37 -3.40
N ASN A 2 -15.26 -22.29 -3.85
CA ASN A 2 -14.16 -21.86 -2.97
C ASN A 2 -14.39 -20.39 -2.63
N LYS A 3 -14.59 -20.08 -1.34
CA LYS A 3 -14.55 -18.70 -0.86
C LYS A 3 -13.11 -18.23 -0.98
N THR A 4 -12.80 -17.41 -1.97
CA THR A 4 -11.50 -16.73 -2.06
C THR A 4 -11.34 -15.88 -0.81
N LYS A 5 -10.31 -16.14 0.00
CA LYS A 5 -10.01 -15.34 1.19
C LYS A 5 -9.79 -13.90 0.73
N GLN A 6 -10.67 -12.98 1.14
CA GLN A 6 -10.52 -11.58 0.83
C GLN A 6 -9.33 -11.06 1.64
N THR A 7 -8.30 -10.59 0.94
CA THR A 7 -7.13 -9.98 1.57
C THR A 7 -7.57 -8.79 2.42
N GLU A 8 -7.22 -8.80 3.71
CA GLU A 8 -7.49 -7.67 4.58
C GLU A 8 -6.44 -6.59 4.34
N GLN A 9 -6.89 -5.37 4.04
CA GLN A 9 -6.01 -4.24 3.84
C GLN A 9 -6.43 -3.10 4.77
N LYS A 10 -5.50 -2.66 5.62
CA LYS A 10 -5.68 -1.57 6.57
C LYS A 10 -4.72 -0.44 6.24
N GLU A 11 -5.25 0.71 5.85
CA GLU A 11 -4.43 1.92 5.72
C GLU A 11 -3.88 2.35 7.09
N ILE A 12 -2.58 2.67 7.13
CA ILE A 12 -1.90 3.16 8.33
C ILE A 12 -1.57 4.65 8.24
N GLY A 13 -1.50 5.19 7.03
CA GLY A 13 -1.28 6.60 6.81
C GLY A 13 -1.10 6.94 5.34
N ARG A 14 -1.07 8.23 5.06
CA ARG A 14 -0.85 8.79 3.73
C ARG A 14 -0.04 10.06 3.81
N VAL A 15 0.79 10.31 2.80
CA VAL A 15 1.60 11.51 2.65
C VAL A 15 1.29 12.16 1.32
N LYS A 16 0.92 13.45 1.33
CA LYS A 16 0.67 14.21 0.10
C LYS A 16 1.99 14.40 -0.66
N LEU A 17 2.02 14.04 -1.94
CA LEU A 17 3.15 14.28 -2.83
C LEU A 17 2.89 15.46 -3.77
N SER A 18 1.65 15.58 -4.25
CA SER A 18 1.17 16.68 -5.08
C SER A 18 -0.34 16.85 -4.88
N ASP A 19 -0.97 17.77 -5.62
CA ASP A 19 -2.42 17.95 -5.56
C ASP A 19 -3.23 16.75 -6.05
N THR A 20 -2.60 15.88 -6.85
CA THR A 20 -3.26 14.70 -7.44
C THR A 20 -2.65 13.38 -6.98
N GLN A 21 -1.59 13.39 -6.18
CA GLN A 21 -0.88 12.18 -5.77
C GLN A 21 -0.61 12.16 -4.26
N GLU A 22 -0.86 10.99 -3.67
CA GLU A 22 -0.55 10.65 -2.29
C GLU A 22 0.26 9.36 -2.26
N LEU A 23 1.27 9.27 -1.40
CA LEU A 23 1.87 7.98 -1.03
C LEU A 23 1.05 7.40 0.12
N VAL A 24 0.40 6.26 -0.12
CA VAL A 24 -0.42 5.58 0.88
C VAL A 24 0.34 4.37 1.41
N ALA A 25 0.40 4.27 2.74
CA ALA A 25 0.97 3.13 3.45
C ALA A 25 -0.18 2.28 4.02
N SER A 26 -0.13 0.97 3.78
CA SER A 26 -1.13 0.01 4.25
C SER A 26 -0.48 -1.26 4.80
N ILE A 27 -1.11 -1.85 5.80
CA ILE A 27 -0.83 -3.20 6.28
C ILE A 27 -1.76 -4.17 5.57
N VAL A 28 -1.21 -5.24 5.00
CA VAL A 28 -1.94 -6.25 4.25
C VAL A 28 -1.81 -7.60 4.97
N ASP A 29 -2.95 -8.21 5.27
CA ASP A 29 -3.09 -9.47 6.02
C ASP A 29 -2.30 -9.50 7.35
N ASN A 30 -2.03 -8.33 7.97
CA ASN A 30 -1.14 -8.16 9.13
C ASN A 30 0.31 -8.68 8.94
N GLU A 31 0.73 -8.96 7.70
CA GLU A 31 2.02 -9.58 7.40
C GLU A 31 2.91 -8.70 6.52
N LYS A 32 2.32 -7.77 5.77
CA LYS A 32 3.01 -7.00 4.73
C LYS A 32 2.75 -5.51 4.88
N VAL A 33 3.75 -4.71 4.52
CA VAL A 33 3.61 -3.26 4.31
C VAL A 33 3.54 -3.00 2.81
N ASP A 34 2.47 -2.36 2.35
CA ASP A 34 2.30 -1.85 0.99
C ASP A 34 2.47 -0.33 1.00
N LEU A 35 3.42 0.17 0.21
CA LEU A 35 3.62 1.59 -0.05
C LEU A 35 3.27 1.84 -1.51
N ARG A 36 2.24 2.64 -1.77
CA ARG A 36 1.68 2.78 -3.12
C ARG A 36 1.23 4.19 -3.42
N ILE A 37 1.48 4.62 -4.65
CA ILE A 37 0.96 5.90 -5.14
C ILE A 37 -0.54 5.75 -5.37
N PHE A 38 -1.30 6.61 -4.69
CA PHE A 38 -2.72 6.81 -4.89
C PHE A 38 -2.92 8.10 -5.69
N VAL A 39 -3.72 8.01 -6.74
CA VAL A 39 -4.03 9.16 -7.60
C VAL A 39 -5.46 9.60 -7.33
N LYS A 40 -5.67 10.91 -7.26
CA LYS A 40 -6.99 11.54 -7.20
C LYS A 40 -7.06 12.61 -8.29
N THR A 41 -7.78 12.30 -9.35
CA THR A 41 -8.06 13.16 -10.50
C THR A 41 -9.54 13.04 -10.86
N ASP A 42 -10.05 13.95 -11.69
CA ASP A 42 -11.46 13.93 -12.10
C ASP A 42 -11.83 12.66 -12.88
N SER A 43 -10.89 12.08 -13.63
CA SER A 43 -11.09 10.88 -14.44
C SER A 43 -10.77 9.58 -13.70
N TYR A 44 -9.99 9.62 -12.63
CA TYR A 44 -9.57 8.43 -11.89
C TYR A 44 -9.22 8.75 -10.43
N THR A 45 -9.79 7.95 -9.52
CA THR A 45 -9.44 7.94 -8.10
C THR A 45 -9.11 6.52 -7.68
N GLY A 46 -7.87 6.25 -7.30
CA GLY A 46 -7.47 4.90 -6.92
C GLY A 46 -5.98 4.66 -6.78
N ALA A 47 -5.67 3.45 -6.33
CA ALA A 47 -4.30 2.97 -6.17
C ALA A 47 -3.70 2.62 -7.53
N THR A 48 -2.51 3.15 -7.82
CA THR A 48 -1.79 2.85 -9.05
C THR A 48 -0.98 1.55 -8.94
N LYS A 49 -0.42 1.10 -10.08
CA LYS A 49 0.56 0.01 -10.07
C LYS A 49 1.95 0.44 -9.57
N ARG A 50 2.18 1.74 -9.34
CA ARG A 50 3.44 2.28 -8.81
C ARG A 50 3.45 2.13 -7.29
N GLY A 51 4.20 1.15 -6.80
CA GLY A 51 4.34 0.88 -5.38
C GLY A 51 5.22 -0.33 -5.13
N VAL A 52 5.53 -0.56 -3.87
CA VAL A 52 6.35 -1.67 -3.39
C VAL A 52 5.65 -2.31 -2.20
N ARG A 53 5.83 -3.63 -2.04
CA ARG A 53 5.27 -4.40 -0.92
C ARG A 53 6.35 -5.26 -0.31
N PHE A 54 6.50 -5.17 1.01
CA PHE A 54 7.50 -5.91 1.78
C PHE A 54 6.82 -6.77 2.84
N TYR A 55 7.40 -7.93 3.13
CA TYR A 55 7.05 -8.71 4.31
C TYR A 55 7.64 -8.04 5.56
N LEU A 56 6.84 -7.94 6.62
CA LEU A 56 7.25 -7.33 7.89
C LEU A 56 8.30 -8.16 8.62
N PHE A 57 8.24 -9.50 8.53
CA PHE A 57 8.96 -10.43 9.40
C PHE A 57 10.22 -11.07 8.78
N ASP A 58 10.60 -10.68 7.56
CA ASP A 58 11.69 -11.34 6.81
C ASP A 58 13.07 -10.66 6.99
N ASN A 59 13.34 -9.97 8.10
CA ASN A 59 14.56 -9.16 8.28
C ASN A 59 14.84 -8.14 7.16
N ASN A 60 13.86 -7.87 6.28
CA ASN A 60 13.97 -6.94 5.15
C ASN A 60 14.38 -5.52 5.57
N TRP A 61 14.13 -5.15 6.83
CA TRP A 61 14.38 -3.82 7.37
C TRP A 61 15.81 -3.62 7.86
N THR A 62 16.61 -4.69 8.02
CA THR A 62 17.99 -4.57 8.50
C THR A 62 18.89 -3.89 7.46
N GLU A 63 18.55 -3.98 6.18
CA GLU A 63 19.29 -3.34 5.07
C GLU A 63 18.94 -1.86 4.85
N PHE A 64 17.84 -1.36 5.42
CA PHE A 64 17.39 0.05 5.29
C PHE A 64 17.75 0.92 6.50
N LYS A 65 18.66 0.45 7.35
CA LYS A 65 19.11 1.17 8.56
C LYS A 65 20.19 2.20 8.27
#